data_AF-A0A9D6DVT8-F1
#
_entry.id   AF-A0A9D6DVT8-F1
#
_cell.length_a   1.000
_cell.length_b   1.000
_cell.length_c   1.000
_cell.angle_alpha   90.00
_cell.angle_beta   90.00
_cell.angle_gamma   90.00
#
_symmetry.space_group_name_H-M   'P 1'
#
loop_
_entity.id
_entity.type
_entity.pdbx_description
1 polymer ?
#
loop_
_entity_poly.entity_id
_entity_poly.type
_entity_poly.pdbx_seq_one_letter_code
_entity_poly.pdbx_strand_id
1 'polypeptide(L)'
;MVTFRPTGHSAFATGNTCSTPEACPAPSQPDCCTDDCYTKEQALDALMKAENSKKDARENFLFIKSNMKPGETWKQGTEEFLRLLEAESNTNTSAIQMDFRTIGDSIRPGESRNAVTSQFLRMYQLESPASDSAGVRSAFTAVAKSLKNGETREEATEQYARIRKAENRTSDAEENYLLVNQYVSEKEQRPCETSQFIRILERLGNNETTQAQADFKLIH
;
A
#
# COMPACT_ATOMS: atom_id res chain seq x y z
N MET A 1 -27.65 -13.44 67.03
CA MET A 1 -26.48 -13.12 67.87
C MET A 1 -25.33 -12.83 66.92
N VAL A 2 -24.75 -11.65 67.06
CA VAL A 2 -23.99 -10.94 66.02
C VAL A 2 -22.58 -11.53 65.86
N THR A 3 -22.24 -12.00 64.66
CA THR A 3 -20.85 -12.25 64.25
C THR A 3 -20.34 -11.04 63.47
N PHE A 4 -19.51 -10.22 64.14
CA PHE A 4 -18.74 -9.15 63.52
C PHE A 4 -17.61 -9.75 62.66
N ARG A 5 -17.60 -9.43 61.36
CA ARG A 5 -16.42 -9.55 60.49
C ARG A 5 -15.70 -8.20 60.46
N PRO A 6 -14.36 -8.15 60.55
CA PRO A 6 -13.63 -6.96 60.22
C PRO A 6 -13.53 -6.78 58.70
N THR A 7 -13.88 -5.56 58.28
CA THR A 7 -13.37 -4.78 57.14
C THR A 7 -11.85 -4.96 56.95
N GLY A 8 -11.24 -4.91 55.78
CA GLY A 8 -11.63 -4.38 54.48
C GLY A 8 -10.37 -3.77 53.84
N HIS A 9 -10.42 -3.57 52.51
CA HIS A 9 -9.54 -2.69 51.71
C HIS A 9 -8.05 -3.11 51.62
N SER A 10 -7.30 -2.82 50.57
CA SER A 10 -7.50 -2.37 49.19
C SER A 10 -6.06 -2.41 48.66
N ALA A 11 -5.78 -3.18 47.60
CA ALA A 11 -4.47 -3.15 46.97
C ALA A 11 -4.46 -2.03 45.93
N PHE A 12 -4.00 -0.85 46.34
CA PHE A 12 -3.58 0.20 45.43
C PHE A 12 -2.16 -0.09 44.92
N ALA A 13 -2.00 0.09 43.61
CA ALA A 13 -0.72 0.19 42.95
C ALA A 13 0.06 1.41 43.45
N THR A 14 1.39 1.27 43.56
CA THR A 14 2.40 2.26 43.16
C THR A 14 3.79 1.69 43.44
N GLY A 15 4.53 1.43 42.37
CA GLY A 15 5.94 1.04 42.40
C GLY A 15 6.66 1.60 41.18
N ASN A 16 6.56 2.92 41.03
CA ASN A 16 7.42 3.71 40.15
C ASN A 16 8.85 3.64 40.66
N THR A 17 9.78 3.16 39.83
CA THR A 17 11.14 3.71 39.79
C THR A 17 11.64 3.70 38.35
N CYS A 18 11.54 4.87 37.71
CA CYS A 18 12.34 5.25 36.56
C CYS A 18 13.81 5.29 36.99
N SER A 19 14.66 4.51 36.32
CA SER A 19 16.10 4.75 36.32
C SER A 19 16.45 5.44 35.01
N THR A 20 16.74 6.74 35.11
CA THR A 20 17.36 7.55 34.07
C THR A 20 18.85 7.22 33.98
N PRO A 21 19.40 6.89 32.80
CA PRO A 21 20.82 7.09 32.54
C PRO A 21 21.07 8.54 32.12
N GLU A 22 22.21 9.04 32.59
CA GLU A 22 22.72 10.40 32.49
C GLU A 22 22.69 10.99 31.08
N ALA A 23 22.36 12.28 31.04
CA ALA A 23 22.45 13.10 29.83
C ALA A 23 23.92 13.27 29.42
N CYS A 24 24.27 12.75 28.23
CA CYS A 24 25.52 13.10 27.56
C CYS A 24 25.51 14.58 27.15
N PRO A 25 26.64 15.30 27.27
CA PRO A 25 26.74 16.67 26.77
C PRO A 25 26.64 16.68 25.25
N ALA A 26 25.83 17.60 24.72
CA ALA A 26 25.64 17.80 23.29
C ALA A 26 26.96 18.24 22.62
N PRO A 27 27.43 17.53 21.57
CA PRO A 27 28.44 18.10 20.69
C PRO A 27 27.76 19.07 19.72
N SER A 28 28.06 20.35 19.88
CA SER A 28 27.80 21.39 18.89
C SER A 28 28.76 21.21 17.71
N GLN A 29 28.34 20.53 16.62
CA GLN A 29 28.87 20.76 15.28
C GLN A 29 27.81 20.51 14.18
N PRO A 30 27.80 21.33 13.11
CA PRO A 30 26.91 21.20 11.97
C PRO A 30 27.57 20.37 10.87
N ASP A 31 27.18 19.11 10.70
CA ASP A 31 27.59 18.31 9.53
C ASP A 31 26.46 17.37 9.11
N CYS A 32 25.37 17.95 8.61
CA CYS A 32 24.48 17.27 7.69
C CYS A 32 24.96 17.58 6.27
N CYS A 33 25.82 16.75 5.67
CA CYS A 33 26.02 16.59 4.22
C CYS A 33 27.35 15.90 3.88
N THR A 34 27.40 14.57 3.86
CA THR A 34 28.34 13.81 3.01
C THR A 34 27.77 12.42 2.75
N ASP A 35 27.08 12.24 1.60
CA ASP A 35 27.23 11.08 0.69
C ASP A 35 26.04 10.77 -0.24
N ASP A 36 24.95 11.54 -0.28
CA ASP A 36 23.95 11.33 -1.37
C ASP A 36 23.02 12.53 -1.60
N CYS A 37 23.57 13.71 -1.88
CA CYS A 37 22.76 14.85 -2.33
C CYS A 37 22.31 14.63 -3.78
N TYR A 38 21.37 13.71 -3.99
CA TYR A 38 20.76 13.50 -5.31
C TYR A 38 20.10 14.81 -5.77
N THR A 39 20.69 15.44 -6.79
CA THR A 39 20.30 16.77 -7.22
C THR A 39 19.18 16.74 -8.27
N LYS A 40 18.62 17.92 -8.55
CA LYS A 40 17.65 18.12 -9.65
C LYS A 40 18.26 17.80 -11.01
N GLU A 41 19.54 18.09 -11.18
CA GLU A 41 20.30 17.81 -12.39
C GLU A 41 20.48 16.30 -12.56
N GLN A 42 20.82 15.58 -11.50
CA GLN A 42 20.91 14.12 -11.53
C GLN A 42 19.56 13.45 -11.81
N ALA A 43 18.48 13.99 -11.25
CA ALA A 43 17.11 13.58 -11.55
C ALA A 43 16.76 13.73 -13.04
N LEU A 44 17.09 14.89 -13.62
CA LEU A 44 16.84 15.17 -15.03
C LEU A 44 17.72 14.29 -15.94
N ASP A 45 18.99 14.10 -15.60
CA ASP A 45 19.92 13.25 -16.34
C ASP A 45 19.47 11.78 -16.33
N ALA A 46 18.94 11.29 -15.20
CA ALA A 46 18.40 9.93 -15.11
C ALA A 46 17.20 9.74 -16.06
N LEU A 47 16.28 10.71 -16.10
CA LEU A 47 15.15 10.70 -17.03
C LEU A 47 15.63 10.79 -18.49
N MET A 48 16.61 11.64 -18.80
CA MET A 48 17.16 11.74 -20.16
C MET A 48 17.82 10.44 -20.64
N LYS A 49 18.31 9.59 -19.73
CA LYS A 49 18.88 8.28 -20.06
C LYS A 49 17.81 7.20 -20.28
N ALA A 50 16.71 7.26 -19.54
CA ALA A 50 15.63 6.28 -19.61
C ALA A 50 14.65 6.55 -20.76
N GLU A 51 14.44 7.83 -21.07
CA GLU A 51 13.48 8.28 -22.08
C GLU A 51 14.08 8.29 -23.48
N ASN A 52 13.26 7.97 -24.49
CA ASN A 52 13.67 8.02 -25.90
C ASN A 52 13.72 9.45 -26.46
N SER A 53 13.28 10.44 -25.69
CA SER A 53 13.13 11.85 -26.10
C SER A 53 13.54 12.80 -24.98
N LYS A 54 14.40 13.78 -25.31
CA LYS A 54 14.78 14.86 -24.39
C LYS A 54 13.60 15.74 -23.99
N LYS A 55 12.58 15.85 -24.84
CA LYS A 55 11.37 16.62 -24.55
C LYS A 55 10.57 15.91 -23.47
N ASP A 56 10.36 14.61 -23.64
CA ASP A 56 9.57 13.77 -22.73
C ASP A 56 10.25 13.71 -21.35
N ALA A 57 11.58 13.55 -21.32
CA ALA A 57 12.35 13.63 -20.07
C ALA A 57 12.14 14.95 -19.31
N ARG A 58 12.08 16.09 -20.01
CA ARG A 58 11.83 17.40 -19.39
C ARG A 58 10.40 17.55 -18.90
N GLU A 59 9.43 17.08 -19.68
CA GLU A 59 8.01 17.09 -19.30
C GLU A 59 7.79 16.20 -18.06
N ASN A 60 8.36 14.99 -18.04
CA ASN A 60 8.30 14.08 -16.90
C ASN A 60 9.04 14.61 -15.68
N PHE A 61 10.17 15.28 -15.86
CA PHE A 61 10.85 15.97 -14.76
C PHE A 61 9.96 17.06 -14.11
N LEU A 62 9.32 17.90 -14.92
CA LEU A 62 8.38 18.92 -14.43
C LEU A 62 7.13 18.31 -13.80
N PHE A 63 6.67 17.17 -14.34
CA PHE A 63 5.57 16.41 -13.78
C PHE A 63 5.91 15.87 -12.39
N ILE A 64 7.04 15.17 -12.23
CA ILE A 64 7.51 14.65 -10.94
C ILE A 64 7.60 15.80 -9.93
N LYS A 65 8.27 16.89 -10.29
CA LYS A 65 8.40 18.10 -9.47
C LYS A 65 7.06 18.58 -8.90
N SER A 66 6.02 18.57 -9.73
CA SER A 66 4.69 19.09 -9.38
C SER A 66 3.84 18.11 -8.57
N ASN A 67 4.22 16.82 -8.52
CA ASN A 67 3.49 15.75 -7.83
C ASN A 67 4.29 15.12 -6.68
N MET A 68 5.43 15.71 -6.30
CA MET A 68 6.15 15.35 -5.08
C MET A 68 5.31 15.67 -3.84
N LYS A 69 5.37 14.77 -2.86
CA LYS A 69 4.74 14.96 -1.55
C LYS A 69 5.71 15.65 -0.57
N PRO A 70 5.18 16.32 0.47
CA PRO A 70 6.03 16.95 1.48
C PRO A 70 7.02 15.97 2.09
N GLY A 71 8.30 16.35 2.13
CA GLY A 71 9.38 15.51 2.68
C GLY A 71 9.99 14.51 1.69
N GLU A 72 9.44 14.35 0.49
CA GLU A 72 10.07 13.51 -0.53
C GLU A 72 11.35 14.14 -1.08
N THR A 73 12.33 13.29 -1.37
CA THR A 73 13.56 13.67 -2.07
C THR A 73 13.40 13.53 -3.59
N TRP A 74 14.24 14.23 -4.36
CA TRP A 74 14.31 14.04 -5.81
C TRP A 74 14.64 12.61 -6.20
N LYS A 75 15.52 11.94 -5.44
CA LYS A 75 15.87 10.55 -5.65
C LYS A 75 14.64 9.65 -5.62
N GLN A 76 13.87 9.75 -4.53
CA GLN A 76 12.63 8.97 -4.38
C GLN A 76 11.64 9.28 -5.50
N GLY A 77 11.36 10.55 -5.79
CA GLY A 77 10.41 10.91 -6.85
C GLY A 77 10.82 10.35 -8.22
N THR A 78 12.11 10.46 -8.57
CA THR A 78 12.64 10.01 -9.86
C THR A 78 12.75 8.50 -9.96
N GLU A 79 13.29 7.82 -8.95
CA GLU A 79 13.43 6.35 -8.95
C GLU A 79 12.06 5.67 -9.07
N GLU A 80 11.05 6.14 -8.33
CA GLU A 80 9.72 5.56 -8.41
C GLU A 80 9.03 5.82 -9.75
N PHE A 81 9.25 6.98 -10.37
CA PHE A 81 8.75 7.25 -11.72
C PHE A 81 9.43 6.35 -12.76
N LEU A 82 10.74 6.16 -12.65
CA LEU A 82 11.52 5.28 -13.53
C LEU A 82 11.09 3.82 -13.43
N ARG A 83 10.74 3.33 -12.23
CA ARG A 83 10.21 1.97 -12.04
C ARG A 83 8.87 1.77 -12.76
N LEU A 84 8.01 2.78 -12.79
CA LEU A 84 6.74 2.73 -13.53
C LEU A 84 6.99 2.76 -15.05
N LEU A 85 7.89 3.63 -15.51
CA LEU A 85 8.36 3.68 -16.90
C LEU A 85 8.84 2.31 -17.39
N GLU A 86 9.71 1.66 -16.62
CA GLU A 86 10.25 0.34 -16.94
C GLU A 86 9.15 -0.73 -17.00
N ALA A 87 8.21 -0.72 -16.05
CA ALA A 87 7.11 -1.68 -16.02
C ALA A 87 6.17 -1.57 -17.23
N GLU A 88 5.98 -0.37 -17.80
CA GLU A 88 5.18 -0.12 -19.01
C GLU A 88 6.02 -0.07 -20.30
N SER A 89 7.29 -0.48 -20.25
CA SER A 89 8.22 -0.49 -21.40
C SER A 89 8.34 0.86 -22.12
N ASN A 90 8.21 1.99 -21.40
CA ASN A 90 8.29 3.35 -21.94
C ASN A 90 7.32 3.65 -23.10
N THR A 91 6.18 2.95 -23.17
CA THR A 91 5.26 3.08 -24.31
C THR A 91 4.08 4.03 -24.07
N ASN A 92 3.76 4.36 -22.82
CA ASN A 92 2.58 5.15 -22.48
C ASN A 92 2.82 6.15 -21.34
N THR A 93 3.53 7.24 -21.66
CA THR A 93 3.87 8.31 -20.71
C THR A 93 2.66 8.86 -19.94
N SER A 94 1.51 9.01 -20.60
CA SER A 94 0.29 9.51 -19.96
C SER A 94 -0.24 8.55 -18.89
N ALA A 95 -0.19 7.24 -19.13
CA ALA A 95 -0.59 6.24 -18.15
C ALA A 95 0.36 6.20 -16.95
N ILE A 96 1.67 6.23 -17.19
CA ILE A 96 2.69 6.29 -16.13
C ILE A 96 2.50 7.53 -15.25
N GLN A 97 2.22 8.69 -15.86
CA GLN A 97 1.93 9.92 -15.10
C GLN A 97 0.67 9.76 -14.24
N MET A 98 -0.39 9.15 -14.77
CA MET A 98 -1.60 8.85 -14.00
C MET A 98 -1.33 7.89 -12.84
N ASP A 99 -0.51 6.86 -13.05
CA ASP A 99 -0.14 5.89 -12.02
C ASP A 99 0.69 6.54 -10.92
N PHE A 100 1.69 7.34 -11.29
CA PHE A 100 2.52 8.07 -10.33
C PHE A 100 1.70 9.02 -9.45
N ARG A 101 0.71 9.70 -10.04
CA ARG A 101 -0.23 10.55 -9.29
C ARG A 101 -1.12 9.70 -8.39
N THR A 102 -1.70 8.62 -8.92
CA THR A 102 -2.58 7.72 -8.15
C THR A 102 -1.87 7.13 -6.94
N ILE A 103 -0.64 6.66 -7.11
CA ILE A 103 0.24 6.21 -6.03
C ILE A 103 0.41 7.33 -5.02
N GLY A 104 0.85 8.52 -5.46
CA GLY A 104 1.07 9.66 -4.58
C GLY A 104 -0.17 10.03 -3.76
N ASP A 105 -1.33 10.10 -4.40
CA ASP A 105 -2.59 10.49 -3.75
C ASP A 105 -3.12 9.42 -2.79
N SER A 106 -2.62 8.18 -2.89
CA SER A 106 -2.99 7.08 -2.02
C SER A 106 -2.12 6.91 -0.77
N ILE A 107 -0.97 7.60 -0.69
CA ILE A 107 0.00 7.48 0.42
C ILE A 107 -0.66 7.91 1.73
N ARG A 108 -0.66 7.02 2.73
CA ARG A 108 -1.13 7.29 4.10
C ARG A 108 0.00 7.77 5.01
N PRO A 109 -0.31 8.41 6.16
CA PRO A 109 0.70 8.72 7.16
C PRO A 109 1.50 7.47 7.56
N GLY A 110 2.83 7.57 7.51
CA GLY A 110 3.74 6.46 7.81
C GLY A 110 4.12 5.59 6.62
N GLU A 111 3.47 5.74 5.46
CA GLU A 111 3.87 5.07 4.22
C GLU A 111 4.90 5.91 3.44
N SER A 112 5.85 5.24 2.78
CA SER A 112 6.74 5.87 1.80
C SER A 112 6.23 5.62 0.38
N ARG A 113 6.52 6.53 -0.56
CA ARG A 113 6.18 6.30 -1.97
C ARG A 113 6.77 5.00 -2.49
N ASN A 114 8.01 4.68 -2.13
CA ASN A 114 8.66 3.43 -2.53
C ASN A 114 7.86 2.18 -2.13
N ALA A 115 7.35 2.14 -0.89
CA ALA A 115 6.52 1.04 -0.43
C ALA A 115 5.23 0.95 -1.24
N VAL A 116 4.54 2.08 -1.43
CA VAL A 116 3.26 2.15 -2.15
C VAL A 116 3.42 1.82 -3.64
N THR A 117 4.47 2.31 -4.31
CA THR A 117 4.82 1.93 -5.69
C THR A 117 5.10 0.44 -5.81
N SER A 118 5.78 -0.16 -4.82
CA SER A 118 6.05 -1.60 -4.84
C SER A 118 4.76 -2.42 -4.78
N GLN A 119 3.76 -1.97 -4.01
CA GLN A 119 2.43 -2.61 -4.00
C GLN A 119 1.68 -2.40 -5.31
N PHE A 120 1.77 -1.22 -5.93
CA PHE A 120 1.20 -0.98 -7.26
C PHE A 120 1.82 -1.91 -8.32
N LEU A 121 3.15 -2.00 -8.37
CA LEU A 121 3.87 -2.85 -9.32
C LEU A 121 3.60 -4.34 -9.07
N ARG A 122 3.41 -4.75 -7.81
CA ARG A 122 2.95 -6.11 -7.50
C ARG A 122 1.59 -6.40 -8.13
N MET A 123 0.65 -5.46 -8.08
CA MET A 123 -0.64 -5.62 -8.74
C MET A 123 -0.50 -5.63 -10.26
N TYR A 124 0.36 -4.78 -10.82
CA TYR A 124 0.68 -4.79 -12.25
C TYR A 124 1.19 -6.16 -12.73
N GLN A 125 2.06 -6.81 -11.97
CA GLN A 125 2.58 -8.15 -12.28
C GLN A 125 1.52 -9.25 -12.24
N LEU A 126 0.45 -9.09 -11.45
CA LEU A 126 -0.64 -10.06 -11.38
C LEU A 126 -1.59 -9.95 -12.58
N GLU A 127 -1.63 -8.79 -13.21
CA GLU A 127 -2.54 -8.47 -14.30
C GLU A 127 -1.88 -8.58 -15.70
N SER A 128 -0.55 -8.55 -15.76
CA SER A 128 0.24 -8.68 -17.00
C SER A 128 0.31 -10.13 -17.51
N PRO A 129 0.27 -10.39 -18.84
CA PRO A 129 0.27 -9.42 -19.95
C PRO A 129 -1.12 -8.96 -20.41
N ALA A 130 -2.20 -9.43 -19.76
CA ALA A 130 -3.55 -9.31 -20.30
C ALA A 130 -4.25 -7.98 -19.98
N SER A 131 -3.76 -7.21 -19.00
CA SER A 131 -4.43 -5.99 -18.54
C SER A 131 -3.68 -4.73 -18.92
N ASP A 132 -4.45 -3.70 -19.25
CA ASP A 132 -3.95 -2.33 -19.32
C ASP A 132 -3.71 -1.78 -17.91
N SER A 133 -2.94 -0.70 -17.78
CA SER A 133 -2.72 -0.06 -16.49
C SER A 133 -3.99 0.57 -15.89
N ALA A 134 -5.09 0.68 -16.66
CA ALA A 134 -6.36 1.16 -16.13
C ALA A 134 -6.99 0.15 -15.16
N GLY A 135 -6.98 -1.15 -15.50
CA GLY A 135 -7.44 -2.22 -14.60
C GLY A 135 -6.62 -2.28 -13.31
N VAL A 136 -5.28 -2.23 -13.43
CA VAL A 136 -4.36 -2.20 -12.28
C VAL A 136 -4.65 -0.99 -11.39
N ARG A 137 -4.84 0.19 -11.99
CA ARG A 137 -5.14 1.43 -11.26
C ARG A 137 -6.49 1.36 -10.52
N SER A 138 -7.50 0.76 -11.13
CA SER A 138 -8.81 0.53 -10.49
C SER A 138 -8.66 -0.34 -9.25
N ALA A 139 -8.07 -1.52 -9.42
CA ALA A 139 -7.84 -2.47 -8.34
C ALA A 139 -6.97 -1.88 -7.22
N PHE A 140 -5.89 -1.18 -7.57
CA PHE A 140 -5.04 -0.52 -6.59
C PHE A 140 -5.81 0.56 -5.80
N THR A 141 -6.66 1.33 -6.47
CA THR A 141 -7.51 2.32 -5.83
C THR A 141 -8.54 1.67 -4.89
N ALA A 142 -9.11 0.53 -5.29
CA ALA A 142 -10.03 -0.24 -4.47
C ALA A 142 -9.33 -0.72 -3.18
N VAL A 143 -8.13 -1.31 -3.30
CA VAL A 143 -7.30 -1.72 -2.16
C VAL A 143 -7.00 -0.52 -1.26
N ALA A 144 -6.51 0.58 -1.83
CA ALA A 144 -6.14 1.79 -1.08
C ALA A 144 -7.30 2.37 -0.25
N LYS A 145 -8.51 2.37 -0.83
CA LYS A 145 -9.73 2.89 -0.18
C LYS A 145 -10.34 1.91 0.82
N SER A 146 -10.09 0.60 0.68
CA SER A 146 -10.68 -0.43 1.53
C SER A 146 -9.93 -0.66 2.85
N LEU A 147 -8.70 -0.18 2.95
CA LEU A 147 -7.80 -0.42 4.08
C LEU A 147 -8.41 0.06 5.41
N LYS A 148 -8.50 -0.86 6.38
CA LYS A 148 -9.02 -0.63 7.73
C LYS A 148 -7.95 -0.05 8.67
N ASN A 149 -8.35 0.39 9.86
CA ASN A 149 -7.42 0.87 10.88
C ASN A 149 -6.53 -0.28 11.37
N GLY A 150 -5.20 -0.06 11.39
CA GLY A 150 -4.23 -1.08 11.80
C GLY A 150 -3.87 -2.11 10.71
N GLU A 151 -4.53 -2.07 9.56
CA GLU A 151 -4.21 -2.92 8.41
C GLU A 151 -3.14 -2.25 7.53
N THR A 152 -2.14 -3.03 7.12
CA THR A 152 -1.12 -2.56 6.19
C THR A 152 -1.59 -2.71 4.74
N ARG A 153 -1.08 -1.84 3.85
CA ARG A 153 -1.34 -1.97 2.41
C ARG A 153 -0.85 -3.28 1.84
N GLU A 154 0.30 -3.75 2.29
CA GLU A 154 0.88 -5.02 1.84
C GLU A 154 -0.04 -6.21 2.15
N GLU A 155 -0.60 -6.28 3.37
CA GLU A 155 -1.55 -7.34 3.73
C GLU A 155 -2.81 -7.33 2.85
N ALA A 156 -3.36 -6.14 2.59
CA ALA A 156 -4.54 -5.98 1.74
C ALA A 156 -4.24 -6.29 0.27
N THR A 157 -3.08 -5.86 -0.25
CA THR A 157 -2.59 -6.19 -1.59
C THR A 157 -2.38 -7.70 -1.74
N GLU A 158 -1.87 -8.39 -0.73
CA GLU A 158 -1.73 -9.85 -0.77
C GLU A 158 -3.09 -10.56 -0.73
N GLN A 159 -4.07 -10.04 0.02
CA GLN A 159 -5.44 -10.60 -0.02
C GLN A 159 -6.09 -10.41 -1.39
N TYR A 160 -5.92 -9.23 -2.01
CA TYR A 160 -6.34 -9.03 -3.41
C TYR A 160 -5.63 -10.03 -4.34
N ALA A 161 -4.32 -10.21 -4.20
CA ALA A 161 -3.54 -11.13 -5.02
C ALA A 161 -4.03 -12.59 -4.92
N ARG A 162 -4.44 -13.02 -3.72
CA ARG A 162 -5.01 -14.35 -3.50
C ARG A 162 -6.34 -14.52 -4.23
N ILE A 163 -7.24 -13.54 -4.14
CA ILE A 163 -8.51 -13.55 -4.88
C ILE A 163 -8.22 -13.55 -6.38
N ARG A 164 -7.36 -12.65 -6.86
CA ARG A 164 -7.02 -12.53 -8.27
C ARG A 164 -6.49 -13.83 -8.90
N LYS A 165 -5.73 -14.63 -8.14
CA LYS A 165 -5.24 -15.95 -8.57
C LYS A 165 -6.32 -17.03 -8.60
N ALA A 166 -7.33 -16.91 -7.74
CA ALA A 166 -8.45 -17.85 -7.71
C ALA A 166 -9.50 -17.53 -8.81
N GLU A 167 -9.57 -16.27 -9.23
CA GLU A 167 -10.46 -15.80 -10.30
C GLU A 167 -9.88 -15.96 -11.71
N ASN A 168 -10.78 -16.20 -12.67
CA ASN A 168 -10.44 -16.25 -14.09
C ASN A 168 -10.50 -14.87 -14.78
N ARG A 169 -11.07 -13.84 -14.12
CA ARG A 169 -11.20 -12.48 -14.66
C ARG A 169 -10.77 -11.42 -13.64
N THR A 170 -10.12 -10.38 -14.13
CA THR A 170 -9.69 -9.23 -13.31
C THR A 170 -10.86 -8.48 -12.69
N SER A 171 -11.94 -8.27 -13.44
CA SER A 171 -13.16 -7.61 -12.95
C SER A 171 -13.75 -8.34 -11.74
N ASP A 172 -13.81 -9.67 -11.84
CA ASP A 172 -14.39 -10.53 -10.82
C ASP A 172 -13.52 -10.49 -9.55
N ALA A 173 -12.19 -10.43 -9.70
CA ALA A 173 -11.28 -10.28 -8.58
C ALA A 173 -11.47 -8.97 -7.81
N GLU A 174 -11.65 -7.85 -8.51
CA GLU A 174 -11.93 -6.56 -7.87
C GLU A 174 -13.28 -6.57 -7.15
N GLU A 175 -14.34 -7.04 -7.82
CA GLU A 175 -15.67 -7.15 -7.22
C GLU A 175 -15.67 -8.05 -5.98
N ASN A 176 -15.00 -9.20 -6.04
CA ASN A 176 -14.94 -10.16 -4.94
C ASN A 176 -14.07 -9.66 -3.79
N TYR A 177 -12.97 -8.96 -4.09
CA TYR A 177 -12.19 -8.29 -3.05
C TYR A 177 -13.03 -7.24 -2.30
N LEU A 178 -13.82 -6.44 -3.04
CA LEU A 178 -14.71 -5.46 -2.44
C LEU A 178 -15.86 -6.11 -1.65
N LEU A 179 -16.40 -7.23 -2.13
CA LEU A 179 -17.38 -8.02 -1.39
C LEU A 179 -16.79 -8.52 -0.07
N VAL A 180 -15.65 -9.20 -0.11
CA VAL A 180 -14.94 -9.67 1.09
C VAL A 180 -14.72 -8.51 2.07
N ASN A 181 -14.30 -7.34 1.58
CA ASN A 181 -14.09 -6.16 2.40
C ASN A 181 -15.35 -5.66 3.16
N GLN A 182 -16.56 -5.91 2.63
CA GLN A 182 -17.81 -5.52 3.30
C GLN A 182 -18.04 -6.33 4.59
N TYR A 183 -17.51 -7.55 4.64
CA TYR A 183 -17.67 -8.48 5.77
C TYR A 183 -16.47 -8.46 6.73
N VAL A 184 -15.39 -7.76 6.39
CA VAL A 184 -14.28 -7.49 7.32
C VAL A 184 -14.77 -6.60 8.45
N SER A 185 -14.86 -7.18 9.66
CA SER A 185 -15.28 -6.51 10.89
C SER A 185 -14.08 -6.11 11.77
N GLU A 186 -14.32 -5.43 12.89
CA GLU A 186 -13.25 -5.16 13.87
C GLU A 186 -12.73 -6.44 14.56
N LYS A 187 -13.52 -7.52 14.52
CA LYS A 187 -13.19 -8.80 15.16
C LYS A 187 -12.60 -9.82 14.18
N GLU A 188 -12.92 -9.70 12.90
CA GLU A 188 -12.50 -10.62 11.84
C GLU A 188 -11.60 -9.92 10.85
N GLN A 189 -10.41 -10.48 10.63
CA GLN A 189 -9.41 -9.90 9.76
C GLN A 189 -9.63 -10.33 8.31
N ARG A 190 -9.30 -9.46 7.37
CA ARG A 190 -9.38 -9.71 5.92
C ARG A 190 -8.82 -11.08 5.48
N PRO A 191 -7.68 -11.59 6.00
CA PRO A 191 -7.18 -12.89 5.60
C PRO A 191 -8.12 -14.07 5.89
N CYS A 192 -8.92 -13.99 6.96
CA CYS A 192 -9.95 -14.98 7.27
C CYS A 192 -11.03 -14.95 6.19
N GLU A 193 -11.61 -13.78 5.93
CA GLU A 193 -12.69 -13.62 4.97
C GLU A 193 -12.29 -13.94 3.53
N THR A 194 -11.08 -13.53 3.12
CA THR A 194 -10.50 -13.94 1.85
C THR A 194 -10.38 -15.46 1.74
N SER A 195 -9.95 -16.13 2.81
CA SER A 195 -9.82 -17.60 2.81
C SER A 195 -11.17 -18.31 2.77
N GLN A 196 -12.18 -17.77 3.45
CA GLN A 196 -13.55 -18.29 3.39
C GLN A 196 -14.12 -18.17 1.97
N PHE A 197 -14.01 -16.99 1.37
CA PHE A 197 -14.49 -16.75 0.01
C PHE A 197 -13.81 -17.67 -1.02
N ILE A 198 -12.47 -17.77 -0.99
CA ILE A 198 -11.72 -18.61 -1.92
C ILE A 198 -12.15 -20.09 -1.81
N ARG A 199 -12.39 -20.61 -0.60
CA ARG A 199 -12.87 -22.00 -0.43
C ARG A 199 -14.23 -22.23 -1.08
N ILE A 200 -15.12 -21.25 -1.05
CA ILE A 200 -16.42 -21.32 -1.72
C ILE A 200 -16.21 -21.33 -3.24
N LEU A 201 -15.39 -20.41 -3.74
CA LEU A 201 -15.09 -20.29 -5.16
C LEU A 201 -14.45 -21.57 -5.74
N GLU A 202 -13.46 -22.13 -5.03
CA GLU A 202 -12.78 -23.39 -5.39
C GLU A 202 -13.76 -24.56 -5.42
N ARG A 203 -14.68 -24.63 -4.45
CA ARG A 203 -15.70 -25.68 -4.40
C ARG A 203 -16.66 -25.63 -5.59
N LEU A 204 -16.97 -24.44 -6.08
CA LEU A 204 -17.90 -24.24 -7.20
C LEU A 204 -17.21 -24.28 -8.58
N GLY A 205 -15.88 -24.27 -8.63
CA GLY A 205 -15.10 -24.46 -9.86
C GLY A 205 -14.56 -23.18 -10.51
N ASN A 206 -14.27 -22.14 -9.73
CA ASN A 206 -13.57 -20.89 -10.11
C ASN A 206 -14.19 -20.05 -11.25
N ASN A 207 -15.31 -20.50 -11.84
CA ASN A 207 -16.07 -19.80 -12.88
C ASN A 207 -17.47 -19.39 -12.40
N GLU A 208 -17.86 -19.85 -11.23
CA GLU A 208 -19.20 -19.67 -10.66
C GLU A 208 -19.22 -18.47 -9.70
N THR A 209 -18.64 -17.35 -10.12
CA THR A 209 -18.44 -16.15 -9.29
C THR A 209 -19.75 -15.66 -8.67
N THR A 210 -20.82 -15.56 -9.45
CA THR A 210 -22.14 -15.13 -8.93
C THR A 210 -22.67 -16.05 -7.84
N GLN A 211 -22.52 -17.37 -8.00
CA GLN A 211 -22.96 -18.34 -6.99
C GLN A 211 -22.03 -18.30 -5.76
N ALA A 212 -20.72 -18.16 -5.96
CA ALA A 212 -19.77 -18.02 -4.86
C ALA A 212 -20.05 -16.78 -4.01
N GLN A 213 -20.38 -15.65 -4.66
CA GLN A 213 -20.82 -14.43 -3.98
C GLN A 213 -22.13 -14.64 -3.20
N ALA A 214 -23.10 -15.37 -3.77
CA ALA A 214 -24.37 -15.67 -3.10
C ALA A 214 -24.16 -16.56 -1.86
N ASP A 215 -23.36 -17.62 -1.99
CA ASP A 215 -23.05 -18.55 -0.90
C ASP A 215 -22.24 -17.85 0.21
N PHE A 216 -21.29 -16.99 -0.15
CA PHE A 216 -20.52 -16.20 0.81
C PHE A 216 -21.40 -15.23 1.62
N LYS A 217 -22.38 -14.59 0.96
CA LYS A 217 -23.36 -13.71 1.63
C LYS A 217 -24.31 -14.48 2.54
N LEU A 218 -24.59 -15.75 2.26
CA LEU A 218 -25.52 -16.56 3.05
C LEU A 218 -24.93 -16.98 4.41
N ILE A 219 -23.61 -17.11 4.50
CA ILE A 219 -22.91 -17.55 5.71
C ILE A 219 -22.48 -16.40 6.64
N HIS A 220 -22.87 -15.16 6.31
CA HIS A 220 -22.61 -13.95 7.07
C HIS A 220 -23.92 -13.23 7.45
#